data_AF-A0A3L7T0N4-F1
#
_entry.id   AF-A0A3L7T0N4-F1
#
_cell.length_a   1.000
_cell.length_b   1.000
_cell.length_c   1.000
_cell.angle_alpha   90.00
_cell.angle_beta   90.00
_cell.angle_gamma   90.00
#
_symmetry.space_group_name_H-M   'P 1'
#
loop_
_entity.id
_entity.type
_entity.pdbx_description
1 polymer ?
#
loop_
_entity_poly.entity_id
_entity_poly.type
_entity_poly.pdbx_seq_one_letter_code
_entity_poly.pdbx_strand_id
1 'polypeptide(L)'
;MTGALIILAYLVMVLPGTSQDNSLDRIVGPQFRIVVVPAGQHAKFLEKNVREAFVSMPASEFEKLRKASNFKPDSLSIPALTQASYQAEWKDNGIIGKANWVFNSSSKKQNYFPISPLNIAIKKASWEGKEALLGDFITGTTSLLIPENNASPCNLEWSLKAEQLPDGYHLSLRIPQASLQSFELTIPFNWNFILASKGSIETLSPVTNSGKKVLKISASGETKIDLLLQDPAMHGRFDSLRVEKLQASHEVAPEATYSDFVFSFDGITNGLKTLEFEYSETMKILEVLSDQVESWKIVAKEGASILEITLRNNLCRPDKIMIRSLTPSVVKKSLLWKTPWLRFIPLPSYREEITIVAGAGIRLEDLILGDFLLADTRSKQSQNSTLRLMGG
;
A
#
# COMPACT_ATOMS: atom_id res chain seq x y z
N MET A 1 -11.91 38.65 -52.26
CA MET A 1 -10.54 38.14 -52.02
C MET A 1 -10.14 38.54 -50.61
N THR A 2 -9.85 37.52 -49.81
CA THR A 2 -9.03 37.54 -48.58
C THR A 2 -9.39 38.53 -47.48
N GLY A 3 -10.19 38.04 -46.53
CA GLY A 3 -10.16 38.50 -45.14
C GLY A 3 -8.95 37.93 -44.39
N ALA A 4 -8.54 38.63 -43.33
CA ALA A 4 -7.71 38.09 -42.27
C ALA A 4 -8.13 38.74 -40.95
N LEU A 5 -8.79 37.92 -40.13
CA LEU A 5 -9.12 38.16 -38.73
C LEU A 5 -7.79 38.27 -37.95
N ILE A 6 -7.58 39.36 -37.23
CA ILE A 6 -6.45 39.49 -36.29
C ILE A 6 -6.89 38.82 -34.99
N ILE A 7 -6.29 37.67 -34.70
CA ILE A 7 -6.47 36.91 -33.46
C ILE A 7 -5.69 37.63 -32.34
N LEU A 8 -6.42 38.10 -31.34
CA LEU A 8 -5.87 38.64 -30.10
C LEU A 8 -5.48 37.46 -29.18
N ALA A 9 -4.22 37.03 -29.24
CA ALA A 9 -3.69 36.04 -28.31
C ALA A 9 -3.23 36.73 -27.01
N TYR A 10 -3.85 36.38 -25.89
CA TYR A 10 -3.43 36.78 -24.55
C TYR A 10 -2.07 36.16 -24.23
N LEU A 11 -1.06 37.01 -24.09
CA LEU A 11 0.28 36.68 -23.62
C LEU A 11 0.24 36.55 -22.08
N VAL A 12 0.12 35.32 -21.56
CA VAL A 12 0.42 35.05 -20.15
C VAL A 12 1.94 34.90 -20.02
N MET A 13 2.59 35.93 -19.47
CA MET A 13 3.97 35.83 -18.99
C MET A 13 4.01 34.86 -17.82
N VAL A 14 4.48 33.64 -18.06
CA VAL A 14 4.91 32.71 -17.02
C VAL A 14 6.35 33.08 -16.66
N LEU A 15 6.55 33.61 -15.45
CA LEU A 15 7.87 33.71 -14.84
C LEU A 15 8.45 32.30 -14.67
N PRO A 16 9.74 32.06 -14.96
CA PRO A 16 10.38 30.77 -14.72
C PRO A 16 10.54 30.57 -13.22
N GLY A 17 9.58 29.87 -12.61
CA GLY A 17 9.77 29.25 -11.31
C GLY A 17 10.88 28.22 -11.44
N THR A 18 11.98 28.45 -10.75
CA THR A 18 13.14 27.58 -10.66
C THR A 18 12.72 26.17 -10.25
N SER A 19 12.77 25.24 -11.20
CA SER A 19 12.66 23.81 -10.97
C SER A 19 13.94 23.31 -10.30
N GLN A 20 13.93 23.27 -8.98
CA GLN A 20 14.87 22.49 -8.16
C GLN A 20 14.10 21.95 -6.97
N ASP A 21 13.47 20.78 -7.14
CA ASP A 21 13.84 19.63 -6.33
C ASP A 21 13.41 18.35 -7.06
N ASN A 22 14.34 17.82 -7.86
CA ASN A 22 14.30 16.44 -8.30
C ASN A 22 14.96 15.61 -7.20
N SER A 23 14.19 15.19 -6.21
CA SER A 23 14.53 14.00 -5.45
C SER A 23 13.32 13.11 -5.35
N LEU A 24 13.51 11.88 -5.79
CA LEU A 24 12.63 10.75 -5.62
C LEU A 24 12.31 10.56 -4.13
N ASP A 25 11.19 11.09 -3.65
CA ASP A 25 10.50 10.56 -2.47
C ASP A 25 9.80 9.26 -2.87
N ARG A 26 10.61 8.26 -3.21
CA ARG A 26 10.23 6.86 -3.23
C ARG A 26 10.46 6.33 -1.83
N ILE A 27 9.37 6.04 -1.12
CA ILE A 27 9.25 5.16 0.06
C ILE A 27 10.58 5.00 0.81
N VAL A 28 10.87 5.96 1.70
CA VAL A 28 11.99 5.82 2.62
C VAL A 28 11.49 4.99 3.80
N GLY A 29 12.13 3.84 4.02
CA GLY A 29 11.85 2.99 5.19
C GLY A 29 12.02 3.74 6.52
N PRO A 30 11.68 3.10 7.65
CA PRO A 30 11.57 3.80 8.90
C PRO A 30 12.90 4.45 9.35
N GLN A 31 12.81 5.67 9.90
CA GLN A 31 13.94 6.49 10.34
C GLN A 31 13.84 6.77 11.85
N PHE A 32 14.98 6.85 12.54
CA PHE A 32 15.04 7.11 13.99
C PHE A 32 16.22 8.03 14.35
N ARG A 33 16.07 8.80 15.42
CA ARG A 33 17.16 9.49 16.12
C ARG A 33 17.65 8.60 17.27
N ILE A 34 18.97 8.46 17.43
CA ILE A 34 19.56 7.70 18.54
C ILE A 34 20.23 8.68 19.49
N VAL A 35 19.86 8.64 20.78
CA VAL A 35 20.44 9.50 21.83
C VAL A 35 20.99 8.65 22.97
N VAL A 36 22.25 8.90 23.34
CA VAL A 36 22.93 8.24 24.46
C VAL A 36 22.58 8.97 25.77
N VAL A 37 22.03 8.25 26.75
CA VAL A 37 21.66 8.79 28.07
C VAL A 37 22.51 8.14 29.17
N PRO A 38 23.25 8.91 29.99
CA PRO A 38 23.98 8.38 31.14
C PRO A 38 23.04 7.82 32.23
N ALA A 39 23.50 6.80 32.95
CA ALA A 39 22.69 6.12 33.97
C ALA A 39 22.29 7.06 35.14
N GLY A 40 21.00 7.04 35.51
CA GLY A 40 20.49 7.70 36.72
C GLY A 40 19.55 8.92 36.54
N GLN A 41 19.24 9.34 35.30
CA GLN A 41 18.41 10.54 35.06
C GLN A 41 16.97 10.27 34.56
N HIS A 42 16.44 9.05 34.71
CA HIS A 42 15.14 8.67 34.13
C HIS A 42 13.91 9.42 34.69
N ALA A 43 13.91 9.81 35.96
CA ALA A 43 12.71 10.36 36.59
C ALA A 43 12.49 11.87 36.35
N LYS A 44 13.57 12.66 36.19
CA LYS A 44 13.47 14.13 36.09
C LYS A 44 13.15 14.65 34.69
N PHE A 45 13.19 13.80 33.66
CA PHE A 45 12.96 14.23 32.28
C PHE A 45 11.52 14.05 31.79
N LEU A 46 10.74 13.16 32.43
CA LEU A 46 9.32 12.93 32.11
C LEU A 46 8.41 14.11 32.51
N GLU A 47 8.79 14.88 33.52
CA GLU A 47 7.98 16.01 34.00
C GLU A 47 7.97 17.22 33.04
N LYS A 48 8.92 17.33 32.11
CA LYS A 48 9.08 18.57 31.32
C LYS A 48 8.42 18.55 29.93
N ASN A 49 8.02 17.39 29.39
CA ASN A 49 7.64 17.26 27.97
C ASN A 49 6.23 16.71 27.68
N VAL A 50 5.33 16.58 28.69
CA VAL A 50 3.94 16.09 28.47
C VAL A 50 2.89 17.05 29.05
N ARG A 51 3.06 18.35 28.83
CA ARG A 51 2.03 19.34 29.15
C ARG A 51 1.87 20.33 28.01
N GLU A 52 1.13 19.96 26.96
CA GLU A 52 0.48 20.97 26.10
C GLU A 52 -0.71 20.47 25.24
N ALA A 53 -1.25 19.26 25.45
CA ALA A 53 -2.44 18.80 24.68
C ALA A 53 -3.59 18.19 25.50
N PHE A 54 -3.49 18.10 26.84
CA PHE A 54 -4.57 17.54 27.66
C PHE A 54 -4.78 18.37 28.93
N VAL A 55 -6.00 18.91 29.09
CA VAL A 55 -6.45 19.54 30.33
C VAL A 55 -7.04 18.44 31.21
N SER A 56 -6.48 18.23 32.39
CA SER A 56 -7.07 17.34 33.39
C SER A 56 -8.33 18.01 33.96
N MET A 57 -9.48 17.34 33.87
CA MET A 57 -10.73 17.79 34.46
C MET A 57 -11.45 16.63 35.19
N PRO A 58 -12.25 16.93 36.22
CA PRO A 58 -13.02 15.91 36.94
C PRO A 58 -13.98 15.13 36.03
N ALA A 59 -14.10 13.82 36.26
CA ALA A 59 -14.96 12.94 35.45
C ALA A 59 -16.42 13.40 35.38
N SER A 60 -16.93 14.04 36.45
CA SER A 60 -18.29 14.60 36.48
C SER A 60 -18.48 15.81 35.56
N GLU A 61 -17.42 16.59 35.34
CA GLU A 61 -17.42 17.77 34.48
C GLU A 61 -17.26 17.37 33.01
N PHE A 62 -16.38 16.39 32.74
CA PHE A 62 -16.31 15.70 31.46
C PHE A 62 -17.67 15.14 31.04
N GLU A 63 -18.37 14.49 31.98
CA GLU A 63 -19.65 13.87 31.67
C GLU A 63 -20.80 14.88 31.50
N LYS A 64 -20.70 16.06 32.13
CA LYS A 64 -21.57 17.20 31.84
C LYS A 64 -21.31 17.76 30.45
N LEU A 65 -20.05 17.93 30.06
CA LEU A 65 -19.68 18.42 28.73
C LEU A 65 -20.07 17.41 27.63
N ARG A 66 -19.90 16.11 27.86
CA ARG A 66 -20.37 15.03 26.97
C ARG A 66 -21.90 15.02 26.82
N LYS A 67 -22.63 15.30 27.90
CA LYS A 67 -24.11 15.41 27.87
C LYS A 67 -24.58 16.71 27.23
N ALA A 68 -23.85 17.81 27.42
CA ALA A 68 -24.11 19.11 26.80
C ALA A 68 -23.69 19.14 25.31
N SER A 69 -22.75 18.29 24.89
CA SER A 69 -22.33 18.12 23.50
C SER A 69 -23.25 17.22 22.69
N ASN A 70 -24.43 16.84 23.20
CA ASN A 70 -25.58 16.43 22.38
C ASN A 70 -26.16 17.65 21.61
N PHE A 71 -25.27 18.42 21.01
CA PHE A 71 -25.60 19.39 19.98
C PHE A 71 -26.07 18.57 18.79
N LYS A 72 -27.38 18.61 18.50
CA LYS A 72 -27.96 18.07 17.28
C LYS A 72 -27.65 19.04 16.15
N PRO A 73 -26.70 18.77 15.23
CA PRO A 73 -26.94 19.18 13.86
C PRO A 73 -28.24 18.48 13.45
N ASP A 74 -29.13 19.16 12.70
CA ASP A 74 -30.23 18.47 12.05
C ASP A 74 -29.69 17.21 11.39
N SER A 75 -30.09 16.06 11.92
CA SER A 75 -29.45 14.79 11.62
C SER A 75 -29.78 14.44 10.17
N LEU A 76 -28.89 14.78 9.26
CA LEU A 76 -28.77 14.12 7.96
C LEU A 76 -28.53 12.64 8.28
N SER A 77 -29.60 11.86 8.33
CA SER A 77 -29.54 10.40 8.43
C SER A 77 -28.88 9.90 7.16
N ILE A 78 -27.56 9.71 7.19
CA ILE A 78 -26.82 9.17 6.05
C ILE A 78 -27.33 7.75 5.82
N PRO A 79 -27.93 7.47 4.66
CA PRO A 79 -28.45 6.15 4.34
C PRO A 79 -27.29 5.15 4.23
N ALA A 80 -27.44 3.97 4.83
CA ALA A 80 -26.39 2.95 4.79
C ALA A 80 -26.45 2.19 3.46
N LEU A 81 -25.30 2.02 2.80
CA LEU A 81 -25.16 1.12 1.65
C LEU A 81 -25.16 -0.32 2.16
N THR A 82 -26.24 -1.07 1.91
CA THR A 82 -26.37 -2.44 2.41
C THR A 82 -25.74 -3.45 1.48
N GLN A 83 -25.87 -3.26 0.17
CA GLN A 83 -25.26 -4.13 -0.83
C GLN A 83 -24.60 -3.30 -1.92
N ALA A 84 -23.39 -3.70 -2.29
CA ALA A 84 -22.68 -3.18 -3.46
C ALA A 84 -22.10 -4.34 -4.26
N SER A 85 -22.67 -4.58 -5.44
CA SER A 85 -22.21 -5.62 -6.36
C SER A 85 -21.51 -4.97 -7.54
N TYR A 86 -20.30 -5.39 -7.86
CA TYR A 86 -19.48 -4.88 -8.95
C TYR A 86 -19.16 -6.00 -9.94
N GLN A 87 -19.36 -5.73 -11.22
CA GLN A 87 -18.98 -6.63 -12.30
C GLN A 87 -18.16 -5.85 -13.31
N ALA A 88 -17.02 -6.40 -13.71
CA ALA A 88 -16.13 -5.76 -14.67
C ALA A 88 -15.53 -6.74 -15.65
N GLU A 89 -15.09 -6.22 -16.79
CA GLU A 89 -14.25 -6.93 -17.75
C GLU A 89 -13.01 -6.10 -18.07
N TRP A 90 -11.91 -6.80 -18.30
CA TRP A 90 -10.70 -6.20 -18.81
C TRP A 90 -10.90 -5.66 -20.23
N LYS A 91 -10.56 -4.38 -20.45
CA LYS A 91 -10.63 -3.72 -21.75
C LYS A 91 -9.71 -2.51 -21.82
N ASP A 92 -9.00 -2.33 -22.93
CA ASP A 92 -8.22 -1.12 -23.26
C ASP A 92 -7.27 -0.66 -22.11
N ASN A 93 -6.49 -1.59 -21.56
CA ASN A 93 -5.55 -1.34 -20.44
C ASN A 93 -6.22 -0.84 -19.15
N GLY A 94 -7.46 -1.26 -18.93
CA GLY A 94 -8.18 -1.01 -17.71
C GLY A 94 -9.34 -1.98 -17.58
N ILE A 95 -10.30 -1.60 -16.75
CA ILE A 95 -11.53 -2.36 -16.55
C ILE A 95 -12.74 -1.47 -16.79
N ILE A 96 -13.73 -2.02 -17.46
CA ILE A 96 -15.05 -1.41 -17.63
C ILE A 96 -16.08 -2.29 -16.96
N GLY A 97 -17.06 -1.69 -16.31
CA GLY A 97 -17.95 -2.46 -15.46
C GLY A 97 -19.30 -1.83 -15.21
N LYS A 98 -20.12 -2.62 -14.52
CA LYS A 98 -21.40 -2.23 -13.97
C LYS A 98 -21.38 -2.41 -12.46
N ALA A 99 -22.13 -1.59 -11.75
CA ALA A 99 -22.33 -1.76 -10.32
C ALA A 99 -23.80 -1.63 -9.96
N ASN A 100 -24.19 -2.29 -8.88
CA ASN A 100 -25.53 -2.27 -8.33
C ASN A 100 -25.44 -1.96 -6.84
N TRP A 101 -25.98 -0.81 -6.44
CA TRP A 101 -25.95 -0.32 -5.06
C TRP A 101 -27.36 -0.33 -4.46
N VAL A 102 -27.50 -0.98 -3.31
CA VAL A 102 -28.74 -1.07 -2.55
C VAL A 102 -28.56 -0.30 -1.24
N PHE A 103 -29.50 0.58 -0.94
CA PHE A 103 -29.45 1.42 0.25
C PHE A 103 -30.55 1.01 1.24
N ASN A 104 -30.20 1.00 2.52
CA ASN A 104 -31.19 1.00 3.59
C ASN A 104 -31.48 2.44 3.99
N SER A 105 -32.69 2.88 3.68
CA SER A 105 -33.21 4.13 4.20
C SER A 105 -34.66 3.90 4.57
N SER A 106 -35.04 4.41 5.74
CA SER A 106 -36.42 4.45 6.23
C SER A 106 -37.02 5.86 6.08
N SER A 107 -36.25 6.78 5.48
CA SER A 107 -36.64 8.17 5.32
C SER A 107 -37.66 8.34 4.20
N LYS A 108 -38.71 9.11 4.48
CA LYS A 108 -39.67 9.61 3.48
C LYS A 108 -39.18 10.86 2.74
N LYS A 109 -37.99 11.38 3.09
CA LYS A 109 -37.38 12.57 2.49
C LYS A 109 -36.15 12.19 1.65
N GLN A 110 -35.82 13.02 0.67
CA GLN A 110 -34.56 12.94 -0.08
C GLN A 110 -33.38 13.00 0.89
N ASN A 111 -32.36 12.18 0.61
CA ASN A 111 -31.13 12.09 1.40
C ASN A 111 -29.91 12.09 0.47
N TYR A 112 -28.73 12.24 1.03
CA TYR A 112 -27.46 12.25 0.29
C TYR A 112 -26.55 11.16 0.81
N PHE A 113 -25.86 10.47 -0.08
CA PHE A 113 -24.86 9.46 0.26
C PHE A 113 -23.47 9.90 -0.23
N PRO A 114 -22.49 10.13 0.67
CA PRO A 114 -21.13 10.44 0.26
C PRO A 114 -20.50 9.23 -0.44
N ILE A 115 -19.96 9.42 -1.64
CA ILE A 115 -19.38 8.32 -2.42
C ILE A 115 -17.88 8.11 -2.15
N SER A 116 -17.24 8.95 -1.33
CA SER A 116 -15.84 8.75 -0.93
C SER A 116 -15.65 7.36 -0.29
N PRO A 117 -14.57 6.60 -0.60
CA PRO A 117 -13.33 6.99 -1.28
C PRO A 117 -13.30 6.69 -2.79
N LEU A 118 -14.46 6.63 -3.47
CA LEU A 118 -14.57 6.18 -4.86
C LEU A 118 -13.55 6.81 -5.82
N ASN A 119 -12.80 5.97 -6.54
CA ASN A 119 -11.80 6.40 -7.53
C ASN A 119 -12.08 5.91 -8.96
N ILE A 120 -13.30 5.48 -9.24
CA ILE A 120 -13.72 5.04 -10.58
C ILE A 120 -14.38 6.18 -11.34
N ALA A 121 -14.22 6.19 -12.65
CA ALA A 121 -14.96 7.10 -13.52
C ALA A 121 -16.38 6.54 -13.72
N ILE A 122 -17.39 7.26 -13.24
CA ILE A 122 -18.80 6.93 -13.47
C ILE A 122 -19.21 7.51 -14.83
N LYS A 123 -19.61 6.65 -15.76
CA LYS A 123 -20.12 7.05 -17.09
C LYS A 123 -21.62 7.28 -17.09
N LYS A 124 -22.34 6.48 -16.31
CA LYS A 124 -23.80 6.56 -16.18
C LYS A 124 -24.19 6.08 -14.78
N ALA A 125 -25.16 6.76 -14.17
CA ALA A 125 -25.79 6.32 -12.94
C ALA A 125 -27.31 6.48 -13.08
N SER A 126 -28.07 5.49 -12.64
CA SER A 126 -29.53 5.50 -12.79
C SER A 126 -30.23 4.72 -11.69
N TRP A 127 -31.33 5.30 -11.21
CA TRP A 127 -32.38 4.64 -10.47
C TRP A 127 -33.36 3.93 -11.43
N GLU A 128 -34.38 3.27 -10.91
CA GLU A 128 -35.43 2.64 -11.72
C GLU A 128 -36.06 3.64 -12.71
N GLY A 129 -35.66 3.54 -13.98
CA GLY A 129 -36.14 4.38 -15.07
C GLY A 129 -35.72 5.86 -15.02
N LYS A 130 -34.83 6.28 -14.12
CA LYS A 130 -34.43 7.69 -13.95
C LYS A 130 -32.93 7.84 -13.76
N GLU A 131 -32.36 8.92 -14.29
CA GLU A 131 -30.95 9.24 -14.07
C GLU A 131 -30.69 9.58 -12.60
N ALA A 132 -29.55 9.12 -12.08
CA ALA A 132 -29.12 9.40 -10.72
C ALA A 132 -28.23 10.64 -10.71
N LEU A 133 -28.46 11.53 -9.74
CA LEU A 133 -27.71 12.79 -9.63
C LEU A 133 -26.51 12.63 -8.70
N LEU A 134 -25.34 12.95 -9.23
CA LEU A 134 -24.07 13.00 -8.52
C LEU A 134 -23.59 14.45 -8.49
N GLY A 135 -23.15 14.91 -7.33
CA GLY A 135 -22.65 16.27 -7.17
C GLY A 135 -22.23 16.56 -5.74
N ASP A 136 -21.76 17.79 -5.53
CA ASP A 136 -21.25 18.24 -4.22
C ASP A 136 -22.39 18.74 -3.32
N PHE A 137 -23.41 17.90 -3.12
CA PHE A 137 -24.55 18.20 -2.23
C PHE A 137 -24.13 18.23 -0.75
N ILE A 138 -23.06 17.53 -0.40
CA ILE A 138 -22.39 17.60 0.90
C ILE A 138 -21.09 18.38 0.71
N THR A 139 -20.89 19.45 1.49
CA THR A 139 -19.70 20.29 1.37
C THR A 139 -18.42 19.48 1.52
N GLY A 140 -17.53 19.57 0.52
CA GLY A 140 -16.23 18.91 0.53
C GLY A 140 -16.23 17.44 0.11
N THR A 141 -17.36 16.87 -0.32
CA THR A 141 -17.40 15.51 -0.88
C THR A 141 -18.45 15.39 -1.98
N THR A 142 -18.08 14.70 -3.06
CA THR A 142 -19.08 14.26 -4.04
C THR A 142 -20.03 13.27 -3.38
N SER A 143 -21.31 13.40 -3.72
CA SER A 143 -22.40 12.68 -3.08
C SER A 143 -23.48 12.32 -4.09
N LEU A 144 -24.11 11.19 -3.86
CA LEU A 144 -25.25 10.68 -4.62
C LEU A 144 -26.54 11.17 -3.97
N LEU A 145 -27.42 11.79 -4.76
CA LEU A 145 -28.78 12.12 -4.32
C LEU A 145 -29.63 10.84 -4.30
N ILE A 146 -30.12 10.48 -3.10
CA ILE A 146 -31.06 9.39 -2.91
C ILE A 146 -32.50 9.94 -3.02
N PRO A 147 -33.29 9.48 -4.00
CA PRO A 147 -34.67 9.90 -4.18
C PRO A 147 -35.56 9.55 -2.98
N GLU A 148 -36.68 10.25 -2.87
CA GLU A 148 -37.75 9.91 -1.93
C GLU A 148 -38.23 8.47 -2.14
N ASN A 149 -38.61 7.79 -1.05
CA ASN A 149 -39.06 6.39 -1.04
C ASN A 149 -37.99 5.35 -1.44
N ASN A 150 -36.71 5.74 -1.52
CA ASN A 150 -35.57 4.83 -1.67
C ASN A 150 -35.67 3.90 -2.88
N ALA A 151 -35.86 4.50 -4.05
CA ALA A 151 -35.68 3.77 -5.31
C ALA A 151 -34.33 3.06 -5.25
N SER A 152 -34.36 1.73 -5.27
CA SER A 152 -33.19 0.87 -5.17
C SER A 152 -33.45 -0.31 -6.11
N PRO A 153 -32.44 -0.78 -6.85
CA PRO A 153 -31.03 -0.39 -6.77
C PRO A 153 -30.64 0.85 -7.61
N CYS A 154 -29.56 1.53 -7.21
CA CYS A 154 -28.81 2.41 -8.10
C CYS A 154 -27.90 1.58 -8.99
N ASN A 155 -28.08 1.67 -10.31
CA ASN A 155 -27.21 1.04 -11.28
C ASN A 155 -26.17 2.04 -11.78
N LEU A 156 -24.91 1.60 -11.87
CA LEU A 156 -23.81 2.42 -12.37
C LEU A 156 -23.13 1.71 -13.54
N GLU A 157 -22.68 2.47 -14.54
CA GLU A 157 -21.68 2.07 -15.53
C GLU A 157 -20.41 2.84 -15.23
N TRP A 158 -19.28 2.13 -15.15
CA TRP A 158 -18.04 2.70 -14.66
C TRP A 158 -16.82 2.16 -15.39
N SER A 159 -15.70 2.86 -15.21
CA SER A 159 -14.40 2.39 -15.67
C SER A 159 -13.29 2.80 -14.72
N LEU A 160 -12.26 1.96 -14.63
CA LEU A 160 -11.03 2.22 -13.90
C LEU A 160 -9.86 1.93 -14.83
N LYS A 161 -8.94 2.87 -14.95
CA LYS A 161 -7.70 2.67 -15.72
C LYS A 161 -6.71 1.90 -14.87
N ALA A 162 -6.02 0.91 -15.45
CA ALA A 162 -4.93 0.23 -14.78
C ALA A 162 -3.65 1.06 -14.91
N GLU A 163 -2.81 1.00 -13.88
CA GLU A 163 -1.44 1.49 -13.96
C GLU A 163 -0.57 0.38 -14.55
N GLN A 164 0.14 0.67 -15.64
CA GLN A 164 1.05 -0.30 -16.25
C GLN A 164 2.45 -0.13 -15.64
N LEU A 165 2.91 -1.17 -14.96
CA LEU A 165 4.24 -1.28 -14.38
C LEU A 165 5.00 -2.48 -15.00
N PRO A 166 6.32 -2.60 -14.80
CA PRO A 166 7.11 -3.69 -15.40
C PRO A 166 6.65 -5.10 -15.03
N ASP A 167 6.00 -5.26 -13.87
CA ASP A 167 5.48 -6.52 -13.33
C ASP A 167 4.04 -6.83 -13.77
N GLY A 168 3.35 -5.87 -14.41
CA GLY A 168 2.01 -6.05 -14.98
C GLY A 168 1.11 -4.82 -14.86
N TYR A 169 -0.19 -5.05 -14.94
CA TYR A 169 -1.22 -4.04 -14.76
C TYR A 169 -1.71 -4.04 -13.31
N HIS A 170 -1.53 -2.91 -12.63
CA HIS A 170 -1.99 -2.68 -11.27
C HIS A 170 -3.36 -2.02 -11.29
N LEU A 171 -4.32 -2.65 -10.63
CA LEU A 171 -5.67 -2.14 -10.41
C LEU A 171 -5.83 -1.81 -8.93
N SER A 172 -6.01 -0.52 -8.61
CA SER A 172 -6.38 -0.08 -7.26
C SER A 172 -7.80 0.45 -7.28
N LEU A 173 -8.75 -0.37 -6.86
CA LEU A 173 -10.16 -0.02 -6.79
C LEU A 173 -10.49 0.49 -5.39
N ARG A 174 -10.99 1.72 -5.30
CA ARG A 174 -11.53 2.30 -4.07
C ARG A 174 -13.05 2.44 -4.21
N ILE A 175 -13.78 1.90 -3.23
CA ILE A 175 -15.24 1.82 -3.25
C ILE A 175 -15.84 2.17 -1.89
N PRO A 176 -17.08 2.71 -1.84
CA PRO A 176 -17.79 2.96 -0.58
C PRO A 176 -18.02 1.67 0.20
N GLN A 177 -17.95 1.78 1.52
CA GLN A 177 -18.22 0.65 2.41
C GLN A 177 -19.69 0.22 2.29
N ALA A 178 -19.93 -1.07 2.06
CA ALA A 178 -21.23 -1.71 2.16
C ALA A 178 -21.20 -2.94 3.08
N SER A 179 -22.35 -3.29 3.66
CA SER A 179 -22.50 -4.49 4.50
C SER A 179 -22.24 -5.79 3.74
N LEU A 180 -22.71 -5.86 2.49
CA LEU A 180 -22.43 -6.96 1.56
C LEU A 180 -21.74 -6.40 0.32
N GLN A 181 -20.54 -6.87 0.03
CA GLN A 181 -19.77 -6.45 -1.14
C GLN A 181 -19.34 -7.66 -1.97
N SER A 182 -19.56 -7.58 -3.28
CA SER A 182 -19.08 -8.58 -4.24
C SER A 182 -18.41 -7.92 -5.42
N PHE A 183 -17.30 -8.50 -5.87
CA PHE A 183 -16.59 -8.03 -7.03
C PHE A 183 -16.26 -9.20 -7.97
N GLU A 184 -16.71 -9.11 -9.21
CA GLU A 184 -16.43 -10.08 -10.26
C GLU A 184 -15.67 -9.40 -11.39
N LEU A 185 -14.51 -9.95 -11.75
CA LEU A 185 -13.68 -9.44 -12.84
C LEU A 185 -13.42 -10.53 -13.87
N THR A 186 -13.79 -10.25 -15.12
CA THR A 186 -13.48 -11.12 -16.25
C THR A 186 -12.17 -10.70 -16.91
N ILE A 187 -11.20 -11.61 -16.96
CA ILE A 187 -9.88 -11.41 -17.59
C ILE A 187 -9.59 -12.49 -18.63
N PRO A 188 -8.59 -12.29 -19.52
CA PRO A 188 -8.13 -13.35 -20.41
C PRO A 188 -7.69 -14.60 -19.63
N PHE A 189 -7.95 -15.78 -20.19
CA PHE A 189 -7.74 -17.06 -19.49
C PHE A 189 -6.28 -17.29 -19.07
N ASN A 190 -5.35 -16.93 -19.97
CA ASN A 190 -3.92 -17.10 -19.81
C ASN A 190 -3.25 -16.06 -18.90
N TRP A 191 -3.98 -15.03 -18.45
CA TRP A 191 -3.41 -13.99 -17.59
C TRP A 191 -3.25 -14.46 -16.15
N ASN A 192 -2.12 -14.16 -15.53
CA ASN A 192 -1.93 -14.40 -14.10
C ASN A 192 -2.50 -13.24 -13.28
N PHE A 193 -2.81 -13.49 -11.99
CA PHE A 193 -3.30 -12.45 -11.10
C PHE A 193 -2.79 -12.65 -9.66
N ILE A 194 -2.65 -11.54 -8.93
CA ILE A 194 -2.30 -11.52 -7.50
C ILE A 194 -3.23 -10.52 -6.80
N LEU A 195 -3.93 -10.98 -5.75
CA LEU A 195 -4.70 -10.11 -4.86
C LEU A 195 -3.77 -9.59 -3.77
N ALA A 196 -3.48 -8.29 -3.78
CA ALA A 196 -2.59 -7.63 -2.83
C ALA A 196 -3.35 -7.05 -1.61
N SER A 197 -4.69 -7.02 -1.65
CA SER A 197 -5.54 -6.60 -0.53
C SER A 197 -6.00 -7.79 0.32
N LYS A 198 -6.56 -7.50 1.51
CA LYS A 198 -7.25 -8.51 2.33
C LYS A 198 -8.46 -9.07 1.58
N GLY A 199 -8.70 -10.38 1.70
CA GLY A 199 -9.85 -11.04 1.10
C GLY A 199 -9.51 -12.43 0.56
N SER A 200 -10.45 -13.01 -0.16
CA SER A 200 -10.26 -14.25 -0.91
C SER A 200 -10.67 -14.06 -2.36
N ILE A 201 -10.07 -14.87 -3.23
CA ILE A 201 -10.37 -14.89 -4.66
C ILE A 201 -10.69 -16.32 -5.09
N GLU A 202 -11.84 -16.49 -5.70
CA GLU A 202 -12.26 -17.74 -6.32
C GLU A 202 -12.20 -17.58 -7.83
N THR A 203 -11.57 -18.53 -8.51
CA THR A 203 -11.56 -18.55 -9.98
C THR A 203 -12.71 -19.40 -10.46
N LEU A 204 -13.62 -18.78 -11.21
CA LEU A 204 -14.68 -19.45 -11.93
C LEU A 204 -14.27 -19.50 -13.39
N SER A 205 -14.02 -20.70 -13.91
CA SER A 205 -13.85 -20.91 -15.34
C SER A 205 -15.24 -20.96 -15.97
N PRO A 206 -15.62 -20.01 -16.85
CA PRO A 206 -16.80 -20.19 -17.67
C PRO A 206 -16.62 -21.43 -18.55
N VAL A 207 -17.74 -21.91 -19.11
CA VAL A 207 -17.84 -23.03 -20.06
C VAL A 207 -16.58 -23.20 -20.91
N THR A 208 -16.11 -24.45 -21.02
CA THR A 208 -14.95 -24.89 -21.79
C THR A 208 -14.92 -24.16 -23.15
N ASN A 209 -13.82 -23.44 -23.45
CA ASN A 209 -13.54 -22.65 -24.67
C ASN A 209 -13.85 -21.14 -24.69
N SER A 210 -14.14 -20.48 -23.57
CA SER A 210 -14.43 -19.02 -23.58
C SER A 210 -13.22 -18.09 -23.76
N GLY A 211 -11.98 -18.60 -23.68
CA GLY A 211 -10.75 -17.77 -23.73
C GLY A 211 -10.62 -16.75 -22.58
N LYS A 212 -11.56 -16.77 -21.63
CA LYS A 212 -11.66 -15.86 -20.49
C LYS A 212 -11.81 -16.67 -19.19
N LYS A 213 -11.48 -16.06 -18.06
CA LYS A 213 -11.81 -16.56 -16.72
C LYS A 213 -12.41 -15.46 -15.87
N VAL A 214 -13.24 -15.83 -14.91
CA VAL A 214 -13.89 -14.91 -13.98
C VAL A 214 -13.22 -15.05 -12.61
N LEU A 215 -12.79 -13.92 -12.07
CA LEU A 215 -12.27 -13.78 -10.73
C LEU A 215 -13.38 -13.27 -9.83
N LYS A 216 -13.81 -14.06 -8.86
CA LYS A 216 -14.78 -13.65 -7.85
C LYS A 216 -14.03 -13.29 -6.58
N ILE A 217 -14.01 -12.00 -6.24
CA ILE A 217 -13.29 -11.45 -5.10
C ILE A 217 -14.29 -11.19 -3.97
N SER A 218 -14.00 -11.76 -2.81
CA SER A 218 -14.76 -11.56 -1.58
C SER A 218 -13.94 -10.71 -0.61
N ALA A 219 -14.34 -9.44 -0.45
CA ALA A 219 -13.67 -8.43 0.37
C ALA A 219 -14.69 -7.64 1.20
N SER A 220 -15.47 -8.36 2.03
CA SER A 220 -16.54 -7.76 2.83
C SER A 220 -16.03 -6.71 3.81
N GLY A 221 -16.58 -5.49 3.73
CA GLY A 221 -16.22 -4.36 4.59
C GLY A 221 -14.94 -3.62 4.18
N GLU A 222 -14.21 -4.11 3.18
CA GLU A 222 -13.07 -3.40 2.62
C GLU A 222 -13.54 -2.22 1.77
N THR A 223 -12.71 -1.18 1.69
CA THR A 223 -12.92 0.00 0.83
C THR A 223 -11.87 0.12 -0.25
N LYS A 224 -10.91 -0.82 -0.29
CA LYS A 224 -9.79 -0.88 -1.23
C LYS A 224 -9.57 -2.33 -1.67
N ILE A 225 -9.51 -2.54 -2.98
CA ILE A 225 -9.15 -3.81 -3.60
C ILE A 225 -7.96 -3.54 -4.53
N ASP A 226 -6.82 -4.17 -4.23
CA ASP A 226 -5.60 -4.06 -5.03
C ASP A 226 -5.33 -5.38 -5.73
N LEU A 227 -5.26 -5.34 -7.07
CA LEU A 227 -5.08 -6.52 -7.92
C LEU A 227 -3.97 -6.26 -8.94
N LEU A 228 -2.99 -7.15 -9.00
CA LEU A 228 -2.01 -7.22 -10.08
C LEU A 228 -2.51 -8.21 -11.12
N LEU A 229 -2.57 -7.79 -12.39
CA LEU A 229 -2.85 -8.63 -13.55
C LEU A 229 -1.61 -8.73 -14.43
N GLN A 230 -1.24 -9.93 -14.84
CA GLN A 230 -0.03 -10.14 -15.62
C GLN A 230 -0.38 -10.80 -16.96
N ASP A 231 -0.07 -10.08 -18.03
CA ASP A 231 -0.20 -10.55 -19.42
C ASP A 231 1.01 -11.42 -19.78
N PRO A 232 0.82 -12.67 -20.24
CA PRO A 232 1.90 -13.52 -20.74
C PRO A 232 2.78 -12.87 -21.81
N ALA A 233 2.23 -11.96 -22.61
CA ALA A 233 2.98 -11.24 -23.64
C ALA A 233 3.90 -10.15 -23.07
N MET A 234 3.67 -9.69 -21.83
CA MET A 234 4.54 -8.75 -21.13
C MET A 234 5.69 -9.43 -20.36
N HIS A 235 5.79 -10.77 -20.41
CA HIS A 235 6.75 -11.50 -19.60
C HIS A 235 8.17 -11.56 -20.17
N GLY A 236 9.11 -11.10 -19.35
CA GLY A 236 10.48 -11.58 -19.31
C GLY A 236 10.68 -12.58 -18.15
N ARG A 237 11.09 -13.80 -18.50
CA ARG A 237 11.88 -14.83 -17.75
C ARG A 237 11.56 -15.26 -16.30
N PHE A 238 10.67 -14.64 -15.51
CA PHE A 238 10.52 -14.96 -14.07
C PHE A 238 9.18 -15.58 -13.62
N ASP A 239 8.38 -16.10 -14.56
CA ASP A 239 6.93 -16.41 -14.41
C ASP A 239 6.49 -17.39 -13.33
N SER A 240 7.37 -18.13 -12.66
CA SER A 240 6.97 -18.99 -11.54
C SER A 240 7.74 -18.75 -10.25
N LEU A 241 8.73 -17.85 -10.20
CA LEU A 241 9.45 -17.54 -8.97
C LEU A 241 8.83 -16.32 -8.30
N ARG A 242 8.30 -16.49 -7.09
CA ARG A 242 7.72 -15.43 -6.27
C ARG A 242 8.55 -15.28 -5.00
N VAL A 243 8.67 -14.05 -4.50
CA VAL A 243 9.10 -13.83 -3.11
C VAL A 243 7.84 -13.86 -2.26
N GLU A 244 7.67 -14.89 -1.45
CA GLU A 244 6.54 -14.99 -0.52
C GLU A 244 6.71 -13.98 0.63
N LYS A 245 7.94 -13.86 1.13
CA LYS A 245 8.25 -13.08 2.32
C LYS A 245 9.71 -12.67 2.38
N LEU A 246 9.98 -11.45 2.81
CA LEU A 246 11.26 -11.00 3.33
C LEU A 246 11.19 -10.88 4.85
N GLN A 247 12.13 -11.50 5.55
CA GLN A 247 12.37 -11.26 6.99
C GLN A 247 13.72 -10.58 7.14
N ALA A 248 13.72 -9.32 7.56
CA ALA A 248 14.92 -8.57 7.87
C ALA A 248 15.11 -8.49 9.40
N SER A 249 16.32 -8.77 9.88
CA SER A 249 16.70 -8.57 11.28
C SER A 249 17.92 -7.66 11.33
N HIS A 250 17.83 -6.57 12.07
CA HIS A 250 18.90 -5.59 12.21
C HIS A 250 19.33 -5.51 13.67
N GLU A 251 20.57 -5.91 13.95
CA GLU A 251 21.21 -5.64 15.23
C GLU A 251 22.00 -4.35 15.12
N VAL A 252 21.51 -3.31 15.78
CA VAL A 252 22.12 -1.97 15.75
C VAL A 252 23.13 -1.88 16.87
N ALA A 253 24.40 -1.65 16.52
CA ALA A 253 25.49 -1.33 17.42
C ALA A 253 26.04 0.09 17.12
N PRO A 254 26.87 0.68 18.02
CA PRO A 254 27.30 2.07 17.89
C PRO A 254 28.10 2.38 16.62
N GLU A 255 28.86 1.40 16.11
CA GLU A 255 29.76 1.57 14.97
C GLU A 255 29.19 0.97 13.67
N ALA A 256 28.32 -0.04 13.79
CA ALA A 256 27.76 -0.77 12.65
C ALA A 256 26.41 -1.42 12.98
N THR A 257 25.61 -1.63 11.95
CA THR A 257 24.42 -2.48 12.00
C THR A 257 24.71 -3.77 11.25
N TYR A 258 24.52 -4.88 11.96
CA TYR A 258 24.51 -6.21 11.36
C TYR A 258 23.09 -6.52 10.90
N SER A 259 22.94 -6.91 9.63
CA SER A 259 21.62 -7.20 9.08
C SER A 259 21.57 -8.58 8.43
N ASP A 260 20.56 -9.34 8.80
CA ASP A 260 20.21 -10.62 8.21
C ASP A 260 18.93 -10.45 7.39
N PHE A 261 19.00 -10.74 6.09
CA PHE A 261 17.85 -10.73 5.19
C PHE A 261 17.54 -12.16 4.77
N VAL A 262 16.34 -12.65 5.08
CA VAL A 262 15.87 -13.99 4.69
C VAL A 262 14.74 -13.85 3.68
N PHE A 263 15.02 -14.18 2.43
CA PHE A 263 14.02 -14.27 1.38
C PHE A 263 13.46 -15.69 1.34
N SER A 264 12.14 -15.82 1.53
CA SER A 264 11.40 -17.03 1.23
C SER A 264 10.86 -16.93 -0.19
N PHE A 265 11.29 -17.84 -1.06
CA PHE A 265 10.78 -17.95 -2.42
C PHE A 265 9.67 -18.99 -2.50
N ASP A 266 8.71 -18.80 -3.40
CA ASP A 266 7.74 -19.82 -3.79
C ASP A 266 7.77 -20.01 -5.31
N GLY A 267 7.60 -21.25 -5.75
CA GLY A 267 7.62 -21.68 -7.15
C GLY A 267 9.01 -21.96 -7.74
N ILE A 268 9.18 -21.78 -9.05
CA ILE A 268 10.31 -22.36 -9.83
C ILE A 268 11.03 -21.26 -10.61
N THR A 269 12.35 -21.36 -10.80
CA THR A 269 13.10 -20.36 -11.58
C THR A 269 12.97 -20.51 -13.10
N ASN A 270 12.16 -21.46 -13.61
CA ASN A 270 11.99 -21.76 -15.06
C ASN A 270 13.30 -21.78 -15.88
N GLY A 271 14.38 -22.35 -15.32
CA GLY A 271 15.69 -22.46 -16.00
C GLY A 271 16.63 -21.28 -15.78
N LEU A 272 16.20 -20.28 -15.02
CA LEU A 272 17.03 -19.17 -14.58
C LEU A 272 17.94 -19.60 -13.42
N LYS A 273 19.24 -19.31 -13.59
CA LYS A 273 20.28 -19.66 -12.61
C LYS A 273 20.81 -18.46 -11.83
N THR A 274 20.37 -17.24 -12.10
CA THR A 274 20.96 -16.03 -11.49
C THR A 274 19.89 -15.10 -10.96
N LEU A 275 19.92 -14.85 -9.66
CA LEU A 275 19.04 -13.91 -8.96
C LEU A 275 19.78 -12.58 -8.77
N GLU A 276 19.07 -11.46 -8.92
CA GLU A 276 19.65 -10.12 -8.80
C GLU A 276 18.97 -9.33 -7.69
N PHE A 277 19.78 -8.71 -6.83
CA PHE A 277 19.32 -7.89 -5.71
C PHE A 277 19.99 -6.51 -5.73
N GLU A 278 19.19 -5.47 -5.62
CA GLU A 278 19.64 -4.11 -5.36
C GLU A 278 19.74 -3.89 -3.86
N TYR A 279 20.71 -3.10 -3.38
CA TYR A 279 20.87 -2.84 -1.96
C TYR A 279 21.37 -1.43 -1.64
N SER A 280 21.21 -1.04 -0.38
CA SER A 280 21.64 0.28 0.11
C SER A 280 23.13 0.56 -0.10
N GLU A 281 23.48 1.76 -0.59
CA GLU A 281 24.83 2.12 -1.05
C GLU A 281 25.95 1.88 -0.03
N THR A 282 25.68 2.06 1.26
CA THR A 282 26.66 1.92 2.35
C THR A 282 26.79 0.50 2.89
N MET A 283 25.96 -0.43 2.42
CA MET A 283 25.90 -1.79 2.93
C MET A 283 26.95 -2.67 2.25
N LYS A 284 27.66 -3.47 3.05
CA LYS A 284 28.60 -4.49 2.59
C LYS A 284 27.96 -5.86 2.76
N ILE A 285 27.87 -6.62 1.68
CA ILE A 285 27.45 -8.03 1.73
C ILE A 285 28.60 -8.85 2.32
N LEU A 286 28.32 -9.59 3.39
CA LEU A 286 29.30 -10.45 4.06
C LEU A 286 29.21 -11.88 3.54
N GLU A 287 28.00 -12.40 3.40
CA GLU A 287 27.75 -13.78 3.01
C GLU A 287 26.34 -13.95 2.43
N VAL A 288 26.21 -14.99 1.61
CA VAL A 288 24.95 -15.50 1.08
C VAL A 288 24.90 -16.98 1.41
N LEU A 289 23.87 -17.39 2.17
CA LEU A 289 23.69 -18.75 2.67
C LEU A 289 22.40 -19.36 2.11
N SER A 290 22.56 -20.48 1.40
CA SER A 290 21.51 -21.42 1.00
C SER A 290 22.18 -22.65 0.39
N ASP A 291 21.53 -23.81 0.51
CA ASP A 291 21.94 -25.05 -0.16
C ASP A 291 21.83 -24.96 -1.69
N GLN A 292 20.97 -24.07 -2.19
CA GLN A 292 20.78 -23.83 -3.62
C GLN A 292 21.78 -22.85 -4.22
N VAL A 293 22.60 -22.17 -3.40
CA VAL A 293 23.58 -21.19 -3.88
C VAL A 293 24.88 -21.86 -4.34
N GLU A 294 25.26 -21.59 -5.57
CA GLU A 294 26.52 -22.03 -6.17
C GLU A 294 27.62 -20.99 -5.91
N SER A 295 27.33 -19.74 -6.22
CA SER A 295 28.26 -18.61 -6.03
C SER A 295 27.50 -17.29 -5.97
N TRP A 296 28.15 -16.23 -5.55
CA TRP A 296 27.60 -14.87 -5.61
C TRP A 296 28.73 -13.87 -5.88
N LYS A 297 28.36 -12.72 -6.45
CA LYS A 297 29.29 -11.62 -6.73
C LYS A 297 28.56 -10.28 -6.70
N ILE A 298 29.32 -9.21 -6.54
CA ILE A 298 28.82 -7.84 -6.63
C ILE A 298 29.17 -7.30 -8.02
N VAL A 299 28.19 -6.74 -8.71
CA VAL A 299 28.32 -6.14 -10.04
C VAL A 299 27.79 -4.71 -9.99
N ALA A 300 28.49 -3.78 -10.63
CA ALA A 300 27.95 -2.43 -10.83
C ALA A 300 27.10 -2.40 -12.10
N LYS A 301 25.84 -1.97 -11.99
CA LYS A 301 24.93 -1.75 -13.14
C LYS A 301 24.27 -0.38 -12.99
N GLU A 302 24.36 0.45 -14.03
CA GLU A 302 23.64 1.75 -14.11
C GLU A 302 23.82 2.68 -12.88
N GLY A 303 24.98 2.59 -12.21
CA GLY A 303 25.26 3.39 -11.00
C GLY A 303 24.79 2.77 -9.68
N ALA A 304 24.10 1.63 -9.70
CA ALA A 304 23.73 0.85 -8.52
C ALA A 304 24.67 -0.35 -8.31
N SER A 305 24.85 -0.73 -7.04
CA SER A 305 25.53 -1.97 -6.68
C SER A 305 24.52 -3.11 -6.63
N ILE A 306 24.72 -4.12 -7.47
CA ILE A 306 23.84 -5.28 -7.62
C ILE A 306 24.54 -6.53 -7.07
N LEU A 307 23.86 -7.25 -6.20
CA LEU A 307 24.25 -8.58 -5.76
C LEU A 307 23.66 -9.60 -6.75
N GLU A 308 24.53 -10.28 -7.50
CA GLU A 308 24.17 -11.41 -8.35
C GLU A 308 24.45 -12.73 -7.63
N ILE A 309 23.42 -13.55 -7.45
CA ILE A 309 23.50 -14.87 -6.82
C ILE A 309 23.26 -15.94 -7.88
N THR A 310 24.23 -16.82 -8.07
CA THR A 310 24.12 -17.96 -8.99
C THR A 310 23.68 -19.21 -8.22
N LEU A 311 22.69 -19.90 -8.75
CA LEU A 311 22.04 -21.07 -8.18
C LEU A 311 22.62 -22.36 -8.80
N ARG A 312 22.84 -23.38 -7.97
CA ARG A 312 23.26 -24.72 -8.40
C ARG A 312 22.22 -25.37 -9.29
N ASN A 313 20.97 -25.28 -8.85
CA ASN A 313 19.78 -25.85 -9.49
C ASN A 313 18.67 -24.79 -9.55
N ASN A 314 17.59 -25.11 -10.26
CA ASN A 314 16.38 -24.31 -10.16
C ASN A 314 15.82 -24.39 -8.73
N LEU A 315 15.36 -23.28 -8.17
CA LEU A 315 14.65 -23.29 -6.88
C LEU A 315 13.40 -24.19 -7.01
N CYS A 316 13.17 -25.03 -6.00
CA CYS A 316 12.08 -26.00 -6.01
C CYS A 316 11.44 -26.08 -4.62
N ARG A 317 10.21 -25.53 -4.49
CA ARG A 317 9.43 -25.43 -3.23
C ARG A 317 10.01 -24.35 -2.29
N PRO A 318 9.43 -24.05 -1.10
CA PRO A 318 9.80 -22.83 -0.42
C PRO A 318 11.25 -22.88 0.04
N ASP A 319 12.10 -22.20 -0.70
CA ASP A 319 13.53 -22.13 -0.50
C ASP A 319 13.86 -20.80 0.16
N LYS A 320 14.80 -20.86 1.10
CA LYS A 320 15.26 -19.68 1.83
C LYS A 320 16.66 -19.32 1.40
N ILE A 321 16.86 -18.07 1.01
CA ILE A 321 18.19 -17.49 0.81
C ILE A 321 18.39 -16.44 1.90
N MET A 322 19.42 -16.66 2.72
CA MET A 322 19.83 -15.74 3.76
C MET A 322 21.02 -14.91 3.26
N ILE A 323 20.96 -13.60 3.44
CA ILE A 323 22.01 -12.68 3.05
C ILE A 323 22.39 -11.88 4.29
N ARG A 324 23.64 -12.01 4.73
CA ARG A 324 24.15 -11.21 5.84
C ARG A 324 24.93 -10.02 5.33
N SER A 325 24.80 -8.92 6.03
CA SER A 325 25.43 -7.67 5.66
C SER A 325 25.83 -6.83 6.86
N LEU A 326 26.73 -5.90 6.59
CA LEU A 326 27.21 -4.90 7.53
C LEU A 326 27.00 -3.52 6.94
N THR A 327 26.33 -2.64 7.68
CA THR A 327 26.19 -1.23 7.30
C THR A 327 26.83 -0.36 8.37
N PRO A 328 27.71 0.60 8.03
CA PRO A 328 28.22 1.56 9.01
C PRO A 328 27.09 2.31 9.68
N SER A 329 27.04 2.27 11.02
CA SER A 329 26.03 2.97 11.81
C SER A 329 26.67 4.22 12.35
N VAL A 330 26.64 5.29 11.57
CA VAL A 330 27.17 6.58 12.03
C VAL A 330 26.16 7.17 13.02
N VAL A 331 26.28 6.83 14.30
CA VAL A 331 25.48 7.42 15.39
C VAL A 331 25.99 8.83 15.68
N LYS A 332 25.71 9.78 14.77
CA LYS A 332 25.86 11.21 15.03
C LYS A 332 24.51 11.75 15.50
N LYS A 333 24.48 12.48 16.64
CA LYS A 333 23.27 13.08 17.23
C LYS A 333 22.37 13.86 16.25
N SER A 334 22.91 14.30 15.12
CA SER A 334 22.23 15.12 14.11
C SER A 334 21.73 14.37 12.88
N LEU A 335 22.06 13.08 12.69
CA LEU A 335 21.64 12.31 11.51
C LEU A 335 20.67 11.20 11.92
N LEU A 336 19.58 11.06 11.16
CA LEU A 336 18.65 9.95 11.31
C LEU A 336 19.30 8.66 10.79
N TRP A 337 19.24 7.60 11.59
CA TRP A 337 19.64 6.27 11.14
C TRP A 337 18.61 5.79 10.11
N LYS A 338 19.12 5.32 8.96
CA LYS A 338 18.31 4.74 7.88
C LYS A 338 18.41 3.23 7.96
N THR A 339 17.25 2.56 7.95
CA THR A 339 17.19 1.09 7.95
C THR A 339 17.88 0.54 6.68
N PRO A 340 18.88 -0.35 6.81
CA PRO A 340 19.48 -1.02 5.66
C PRO A 340 18.43 -1.82 4.89
N TRP A 341 18.49 -1.79 3.57
CA TRP A 341 17.52 -2.46 2.72
C TRP A 341 18.20 -3.24 1.60
N LEU A 342 17.49 -4.28 1.14
CA LEU A 342 17.88 -5.21 0.09
C LEU A 342 16.61 -5.59 -0.68
N ARG A 343 16.61 -5.43 -1.99
CA ARG A 343 15.43 -5.61 -2.85
C ARG A 343 15.73 -6.60 -3.97
N PHE A 344 14.86 -7.59 -4.16
CA PHE A 344 14.88 -8.46 -5.32
C PHE A 344 14.36 -7.70 -6.57
N ILE A 345 15.18 -7.58 -7.61
CA ILE A 345 14.92 -6.69 -8.77
C ILE A 345 13.70 -7.11 -9.61
N PRO A 346 13.43 -8.41 -9.84
CA PRO A 346 12.28 -8.82 -10.65
C PRO A 346 10.90 -8.57 -10.02
N LEU A 347 10.79 -8.29 -8.71
CA LEU A 347 9.51 -8.19 -8.01
C LEU A 347 9.51 -7.04 -7.00
N PRO A 348 8.70 -5.98 -7.20
CA PRO A 348 8.72 -4.80 -6.34
C PRO A 348 7.91 -4.95 -5.03
N SER A 349 7.00 -5.93 -4.92
CA SER A 349 6.13 -6.07 -3.74
C SER A 349 6.07 -7.50 -3.20
N TYR A 350 6.45 -7.66 -1.93
CA TYR A 350 6.31 -8.88 -1.14
C TYR A 350 6.15 -8.49 0.34
N ARG A 351 5.60 -9.39 1.16
CA ARG A 351 5.44 -9.15 2.59
C ARG A 351 6.82 -9.00 3.24
N GLU A 352 7.04 -7.89 3.94
CA GLU A 352 8.28 -7.60 4.63
C GLU A 352 8.06 -7.53 6.15
N GLU A 353 8.84 -8.32 6.89
CA GLU A 353 8.88 -8.26 8.34
C GLU A 353 10.25 -7.80 8.80
N ILE A 354 10.30 -6.66 9.48
CA ILE A 354 11.55 -6.08 9.98
C ILE A 354 11.59 -6.24 11.50
N THR A 355 12.67 -6.80 12.00
CA THR A 355 12.99 -6.87 13.42
C THR A 355 14.21 -6.00 13.68
N ILE A 356 14.09 -5.01 14.56
CA ILE A 356 15.20 -4.15 14.96
C ILE A 356 15.55 -4.49 16.41
N VAL A 357 16.79 -4.89 16.64
CA VAL A 357 17.36 -5.13 17.96
C VAL A 357 18.34 -4.01 18.25
N ALA A 358 17.98 -3.12 19.18
CA ALA A 358 18.90 -2.12 19.69
C ALA A 358 19.84 -2.77 20.70
N GLY A 359 21.15 -2.71 20.43
CA GLY A 359 22.19 -3.19 21.33
C GLY A 359 22.26 -2.40 22.64
N ALA A 360 23.02 -2.91 23.61
CA ALA A 360 23.16 -2.28 24.91
C ALA A 360 23.68 -0.84 24.79
N GLY A 361 22.97 0.11 25.42
CA GLY A 361 23.31 1.54 25.37
C GLY A 361 22.73 2.31 24.18
N ILE A 362 21.96 1.66 23.30
CA ILE A 362 21.27 2.31 22.18
C ILE A 362 19.78 2.49 22.52
N ARG A 363 19.28 3.70 22.31
CA ARG A 363 17.85 4.03 22.38
C ARG A 363 17.36 4.48 21.01
N LEU A 364 16.22 3.95 20.60
CA LEU A 364 15.54 4.34 19.37
C LEU A 364 14.51 5.43 19.71
N GLU A 365 14.71 6.63 19.16
CA GLU A 365 13.81 7.79 19.32
C GLU A 365 13.31 8.26 17.94
N ASP A 366 12.24 9.07 17.92
CA ASP A 366 11.72 9.73 16.70
C ASP A 366 11.43 8.76 15.53
N LEU A 367 10.71 7.67 15.82
CA LEU A 367 10.31 6.65 14.84
C LEU A 367 9.41 7.25 13.75
N ILE A 368 9.92 7.33 12.53
CA ILE A 368 9.15 7.57 11.32
C ILE A 368 8.88 6.20 10.71
N LEU A 369 7.62 5.78 10.57
CA LEU A 369 7.27 4.39 10.16
C LEU A 369 7.28 4.15 8.64
N GLY A 370 7.14 5.20 7.82
CA GLY A 370 6.90 5.05 6.39
C GLY A 370 5.64 4.20 6.14
N ASP A 371 5.75 3.20 5.27
CA ASP A 371 4.66 2.27 4.91
C ASP A 371 4.54 1.06 5.86
N PHE A 372 5.29 1.03 6.97
CA PHE A 372 5.29 -0.09 7.92
C PHE A 372 4.36 0.15 9.10
N LEU A 373 3.75 -0.91 9.60
CA LEU A 373 2.98 -0.92 10.84
C LEU A 373 3.80 -1.53 11.98
N LEU A 374 3.74 -0.91 13.16
CA LEU A 374 4.32 -1.45 14.37
C LEU A 374 3.50 -2.66 14.84
N ALA A 375 4.12 -3.85 14.84
CA ALA A 375 3.44 -5.09 15.18
C ALA A 375 3.66 -5.52 16.64
N ASP A 376 4.86 -5.31 17.19
CA ASP A 376 5.19 -5.66 18.57
C ASP A 376 6.39 -4.82 19.07
N THR A 377 6.41 -4.55 20.37
CA THR A 377 7.54 -3.92 21.08
C THR A 377 7.85 -4.73 22.31
N ARG A 378 9.06 -5.29 22.39
CA ARG A 378 9.50 -6.05 23.57
C ARG A 378 10.75 -5.43 24.15
N SER A 379 10.70 -5.11 25.44
CA SER A 379 11.88 -4.84 26.25
C SER A 379 12.19 -6.10 27.06
N LYS A 380 13.23 -6.85 26.70
CA LYS A 380 13.70 -7.94 27.59
C LYS A 380 14.35 -7.31 28.82
N GLN A 381 14.28 -8.01 29.96
CA GLN A 381 14.96 -7.66 31.21
C GLN A 381 16.49 -7.45 31.07
N SER A 382 17.08 -7.80 29.92
CA SER A 382 18.47 -7.59 29.56
C SER A 382 18.65 -6.43 28.56
N GLN A 383 18.57 -5.17 29.02
CA GLN A 383 19.07 -3.91 28.39
C GLN A 383 18.86 -3.63 26.87
N ASN A 384 18.23 -4.51 26.09
CA ASN A 384 18.04 -4.43 24.65
C ASN A 384 16.56 -4.20 24.36
N SER A 385 16.27 -3.29 23.44
CA SER A 385 14.91 -3.04 22.94
C SER A 385 14.73 -3.72 21.59
N THR A 386 13.64 -4.47 21.44
CA THR A 386 13.27 -5.10 20.17
C THR A 386 12.00 -4.45 19.63
N LEU A 387 12.08 -3.96 18.39
CA LEU A 387 10.94 -3.49 17.61
C LEU A 387 10.65 -4.48 16.49
N ARG A 388 9.37 -4.82 16.29
CA ARG A 388 8.93 -5.61 15.14
C ARG A 388 7.95 -4.79 14.31
N LEU A 389 8.28 -4.64 13.03
CA LEU A 389 7.53 -3.90 12.03
C LEU A 389 7.07 -4.86 10.94
N MET A 390 5.90 -4.61 10.37
CA MET A 390 5.39 -5.34 9.21
C MET A 390 4.98 -4.35 8.13
N GLY A 391 5.46 -4.59 6.90
CA GLY A 391 5.14 -3.83 5.70
C GLY A 391 4.89 -4.78 4.54
N GLY A 392 4.43 -4.22 3.42
CA GLY A 392 3.97 -4.99 2.27
C GLY A 392 2.46 -4.93 2.13
#